data_AF-A0A132SMH8-F1
#
_entry.id   AF-A0A132SMH8-F1
#
_cell.length_a   1.000
_cell.length_b   1.000
_cell.length_c   1.000
_cell.angle_alpha   90.00
_cell.angle_beta   90.00
_cell.angle_gamma   90.00
#
_symmetry.space_group_name_H-M   'P 1'
#
loop_
_entity.id
_entity.type
_entity.pdbx_description
1 polymer ?
#
loop_
_entity_poly.entity_id
_entity_poly.type
_entity_poly.pdbx_seq_one_letter_code
_entity_poly.pdbx_strand_id
1 'polypeptide(L)' 'MGTVFDMQVYIEGPAFRRTAHCECGWNATPRWLRASAVVDAGVHAAQTGHIHAGSPVQAAEPVVVLRAS' A
#
# COMPACT_ATOMS: atom_id res chain seq x y z
N MET A 1 11.22 -8.69 18.35
CA MET A 1 10.21 -7.91 17.60
C MET A 1 10.82 -6.58 17.20
N GLY A 2 11.27 -6.43 15.95
CA GLY A 2 11.60 -5.10 15.43
C GLY A 2 10.31 -4.43 14.99
N THR A 3 9.96 -3.30 15.58
CA THR A 3 8.95 -2.40 15.02
C THR A 3 9.52 -1.86 13.72
N VAL A 4 9.19 -2.50 12.60
CA VAL A 4 9.34 -1.90 11.29
C VAL A 4 8.53 -0.60 11.36
N PHE A 5 9.15 0.54 11.05
CA PHE A 5 8.39 1.77 10.87
C PHE A 5 7.42 1.49 9.73
N ASP A 6 6.14 1.25 10.07
CA ASP A 6 5.11 0.79 9.13
C ASP A 6 4.65 1.97 8.27
N MET A 7 5.57 2.50 7.46
CA MET A 7 5.28 3.55 6.48
C MET A 7 4.57 2.88 5.32
N GLN A 8 3.29 3.19 5.17
CA GLN A 8 2.44 2.52 4.20
C GLN A 8 2.45 3.26 2.86
N VAL A 9 2.53 2.51 1.75
CA VAL A 9 2.34 3.03 0.39
C VAL A 9 0.96 2.63 -0.12
N TYR A 10 0.14 3.59 -0.52
CA TYR A 10 -1.23 3.38 -0.98
C TYR A 10 -1.51 4.11 -2.31
N ILE A 11 -2.61 3.77 -2.97
CA ILE A 11 -2.99 4.36 -4.27
C ILE A 11 -4.32 5.07 -4.13
N GLU A 12 -4.34 6.34 -4.49
CA GLU A 12 -5.51 7.21 -4.43
C GLU A 12 -5.82 7.80 -5.82
N GLY A 13 -7.06 8.29 -5.99
CA GLY A 13 -7.46 9.08 -7.16
C GLY A 13 -8.54 8.41 -8.04
N PRO A 14 -9.21 9.21 -8.89
CA PRO A 14 -10.28 8.73 -9.74
C PRO A 14 -9.78 7.81 -10.85
N ALA A 15 -10.71 7.10 -11.51
CA ALA A 15 -10.39 6.33 -12.70
C ALA A 15 -9.63 7.20 -13.70
N PHE A 16 -8.55 6.66 -14.27
CA PHE A 16 -7.66 7.35 -15.21
C PHE A 16 -6.78 8.49 -14.63
N ARG A 17 -6.75 8.68 -13.32
CA ARG A 17 -5.82 9.61 -12.66
C ARG A 17 -5.45 9.08 -11.28
N ARG A 18 -4.83 7.90 -11.26
CA ARG A 18 -4.41 7.21 -10.04
C ARG A 18 -2.98 7.58 -9.68
N THR A 19 -2.73 7.83 -8.41
CA THR A 19 -1.44 8.29 -7.90
C THR A 19 -1.06 7.44 -6.70
N ALA A 20 0.20 7.02 -6.62
CA ALA A 20 0.73 6.37 -5.43
C ALA A 20 1.23 7.41 -4.41
N HIS A 21 0.97 7.15 -3.14
CA HIS A 21 1.33 8.00 -2.01
C HIS A 21 1.98 7.15 -0.94
N CYS A 22 2.90 7.73 -0.17
CA CYS A 22 3.47 7.08 1.01
C CYS A 22 3.41 8.03 2.20
N GLU A 23 3.20 7.48 3.40
CA GLU A 23 3.17 8.21 4.66
C GLU A 23 4.48 8.96 4.99
N CYS A 24 5.58 8.60 4.33
CA CYS A 24 6.84 9.35 4.41
C CYS A 24 6.80 10.72 3.69
N GLY A 25 5.69 11.06 3.03
CA GLY A 25 5.51 12.31 2.28
C GLY A 25 5.80 12.21 0.77
N TRP A 26 6.15 11.02 0.29
CA TRP A 26 6.39 10.78 -1.14
C TRP A 26 5.09 10.65 -1.94
N ASN A 27 5.07 11.23 -3.15
CA ASN A 27 3.94 11.19 -4.07
C ASN A 27 4.44 10.87 -5.49
N ALA A 28 3.83 9.89 -6.15
CA ALA A 28 4.14 9.53 -7.52
C ALA A 28 3.53 10.50 -8.54
N THR A 29 3.93 10.36 -9.81
CA THR A 29 3.24 11.02 -10.92
C THR A 29 1.87 10.38 -11.15
N PRO A 30 0.80 11.16 -11.40
CA PRO A 30 -0.51 10.60 -11.74
C PRO A 30 -0.44 9.73 -13.00
N ARG A 31 -1.01 8.52 -12.92
CA ARG A 31 -1.04 7.54 -14.01
C ARG A 31 -2.48 7.27 -14.46
N TRP A 32 -2.62 7.06 -15.77
CA TRP A 32 -3.88 6.64 -16.38
C TRP A 32 -4.25 5.19 -16.00
N LEU A 33 -3.24 4.30 -15.96
CA LEU A 33 -3.44 2.90 -15.62
C LEU A 33 -3.17 2.66 -14.14
N ARG A 34 -4.08 1.92 -13.48
CA ARG A 34 -3.89 1.47 -12.09
C ARG A 34 -2.59 0.70 -11.92
N ALA A 35 -2.28 -0.19 -12.87
CA ALA A 35 -1.08 -1.01 -12.83
C ALA A 35 0.20 -0.15 -12.77
N SER A 36 0.25 0.98 -13.50
CA SER A 36 1.39 1.88 -13.44
C SER A 36 1.56 2.52 -12.06
N ALA A 37 0.47 2.94 -11.41
CA ALA A 37 0.52 3.46 -10.04
C ALA A 37 0.94 2.39 -9.02
N VAL A 38 0.54 1.12 -9.22
CA VAL A 38 1.00 -0.02 -8.41
C VAL A 38 2.50 -0.27 -8.59
N VAL A 39 3.01 -0.14 -9.81
CA VAL A 39 4.46 -0.27 -10.08
C VAL A 39 5.24 0.86 -9.40
N ASP A 40 4.79 2.11 -9.52
CA ASP A 40 5.44 3.25 -8.83
C ASP A 40 5.50 3.01 -7.31
N ALA A 41 4.40 2.54 -6.71
CA ALA A 41 4.35 2.19 -5.28
C ALA A 41 5.28 1.02 -4.92
N GLY A 42 5.35 -0.03 -5.75
CA GLY A 42 6.24 -1.17 -5.55
C GLY A 42 7.72 -0.80 -5.66
N VAL A 43 8.09 0.06 -6.62
CA VAL A 43 9.46 0.58 -6.76
C VAL A 43 9.84 1.40 -5.52
N HIS A 44 8.94 2.27 -5.06
CA HIS A 44 9.19 3.07 -3.87
C HIS A 44 9.38 2.20 -2.62
N ALA A 45 8.49 1.21 -2.41
CA ALA A 45 8.59 0.24 -1.32
C ALA A 45 9.92 -0.52 -1.34
N ALA A 46 10.34 -1.00 -2.52
CA ALA A 46 11.61 -1.70 -2.67
C ALA A 46 12.84 -0.80 -2.40
N GLN A 47 12.78 0.49 -2.74
CA GLN A 47 13.89 1.43 -2.53
C GLN A 47 14.03 1.90 -1.08
N THR A 48 12.92 1.97 -0.34
CA THR A 48 12.87 2.59 0.99
C THR A 48 12.67 1.60 2.12
N GLY A 49 12.30 0.36 1.81
CA GLY A 49 11.86 -0.62 2.80
C GLY A 49 10.47 -0.32 3.37
N HIS A 50 9.73 0.64 2.81
CA HIS A 50 8.34 0.91 3.15
C HIS A 50 7.44 -0.23 2.68
N ILE A 51 6.35 -0.48 3.40
CA ILE A 51 5.44 -1.56 3.07
C ILE A 51 4.44 -1.05 2.05
N HIS A 52 4.43 -1.69 0.87
CA HIS A 52 3.38 -1.47 -0.10
C HIS A 52 2.09 -2.08 0.46
N ALA A 53 1.09 -1.25 0.79
CA ALA A 53 -0.30 -1.72 0.89
C ALA A 53 -0.83 -1.96 -0.53
N GLY A 54 -0.20 -2.93 -1.19
CA GLY A 54 -0.66 -3.47 -2.45
C GLY A 54 -1.98 -4.16 -2.17
N SER A 55 -3.06 -3.45 -2.49
CA SER A 55 -4.44 -3.76 -2.14
C SER A 55 -4.81 -3.26 -0.74
N PRO A 56 -5.99 -2.64 -0.52
CA PRO A 56 -6.59 -2.76 0.79
C PRO A 56 -6.57 -4.27 1.07
N VAL A 57 -6.01 -4.65 2.20
CA VAL A 57 -6.41 -5.91 2.80
C VAL A 57 -7.93 -5.78 2.88
N GLN A 58 -8.65 -6.39 1.95
CA GLN A 58 -10.01 -6.80 2.21
C GLN A 58 -9.82 -7.77 3.37
N ALA A 59 -9.83 -7.25 4.59
CA ALA A 59 -10.12 -8.02 5.77
C ALA A 59 -11.60 -8.40 5.62
N ALA A 60 -11.85 -9.32 4.68
CA ALA A 60 -13.11 -9.98 4.44
C ALA A 60 -13.11 -11.35 5.15
N GLU A 61 -12.22 -11.52 6.13
CA GLU A 61 -12.23 -12.64 7.05
C GLU A 61 -12.12 -12.05 8.46
N PRO A 62 -13.19 -12.14 9.28
CA PRO A 62 -13.03 -11.85 10.69
C PRO A 62 -12.03 -12.86 11.22
N VAL A 63 -10.95 -12.38 11.84
CA VAL A 63 -10.03 -13.22 12.60
C VAL A 63 -10.85 -13.84 13.75
N VAL A 64 -11.40 -15.03 13.52
CA VAL A 64 -12.02 -15.83 14.57
C VAL A 64 -10.89 -16.49 15.35
N VAL A 65 -10.51 -15.86 16.45
CA VAL A 65 -9.62 -16.47 17.44
C VAL A 65 -10.40 -17.58 18.15
N LEU A 66 -10.25 -18.83 17.70
CA LEU A 66 -10.75 -19.98 18.46
C LEU A 66 -9.86 -20.16 19.69
N ARG A 67 -10.30 -19.69 20.85
CA ARG A 67 -9.74 -20.11 22.14
C ARG A 67 -10.27 -21.51 22.44
N ALA A 68 -9.38 -22.51 22.41
CA ALA A 68 -9.66 -23.81 23.01
C ALA A 68 -9.58 -23.67 24.54
N SER A 69 -10.62 -24.14 25.22
CA SER A 69 -10.67 -24.35 26.68
C SER A 69 -10.13 -25.72 27.03
#